data_AF-A0A814CXN4-F1
#
_entry.id   AF-A0A814CXN4-F1
#
_cell.length_a   1.000
_cell.length_b   1.000
_cell.length_c   1.000
_cell.angle_alpha   90.00
_cell.angle_beta   90.00
_cell.angle_gamma   90.00
#
_symmetry.space_group_name_H-M   'P 1'
#
loop_
_entity.id
_entity.type
_entity.pdbx_description
1 polymer ?
#
loop_
_entity_poly.entity_id
_entity_poly.type
_entity_poly.pdbx_seq_one_letter_code
_entity_poly.pdbx_strand_id
1 'polypeptide(L)'
;MATAQYSALFPHVAPRCRELLHILVHGAANLPNIGNRLPQYYVTAQSHTTVAGEDNVETINATNYVEGISPQWNEMIYVDISEDKSQSEGVIFFIIDEVSKKKIVEYHLLWRWLAPFYEYHLNLQKTLPQTSQTTCLYVSIMKKQSSLSKENIRYFGLEALLNGFDVPITNSQSSYVIARIVPDYKSYRHVLDTCF
;
A
#
# COMPACT_ATOMS: atom_id res chain seq x y z
N MET A 1 -21.92 8.62 -14.83
CA MET A 1 -20.92 8.76 -13.75
C MET A 1 -19.76 7.84 -14.09
N ALA A 2 -18.65 8.41 -14.55
CA ALA A 2 -17.48 7.62 -14.93
C ALA A 2 -16.68 7.28 -13.68
N THR A 3 -16.78 6.05 -13.22
CA THR A 3 -15.74 5.43 -12.40
C THR A 3 -14.43 5.53 -13.15
N ALA A 4 -13.47 6.26 -12.60
CA ALA A 4 -12.08 6.18 -13.06
C ALA A 4 -11.60 4.75 -12.78
N GLN A 5 -11.78 3.86 -13.75
CA GLN A 5 -11.09 2.59 -13.79
C GLN A 5 -9.60 2.92 -13.89
N TYR A 6 -8.87 2.75 -12.79
CA TYR A 6 -7.43 2.62 -12.82
C TYR A 6 -7.11 1.35 -13.61
N SER A 7 -7.02 1.50 -14.93
CA SER A 7 -6.59 0.45 -15.84
C SER A 7 -5.11 0.15 -15.59
N ALA A 8 -4.86 -1.08 -15.17
CA ALA A 8 -3.68 -1.89 -15.46
C ALA A 8 -2.32 -1.16 -15.51
N LEU A 9 -1.62 -1.20 -14.37
CA LEU A 9 -0.16 -1.26 -14.14
C LEU A 9 0.06 -0.58 -12.80
N PHE A 10 0.48 -1.31 -11.76
CA PHE A 10 0.81 -0.74 -10.46
C PHE A 10 1.86 0.37 -10.65
N PRO A 11 1.48 1.66 -10.62
CA PRO A 11 2.47 2.68 -10.91
C PRO A 11 3.45 2.68 -9.73
N HIS A 12 4.74 2.61 -10.03
CA HIS A 12 5.78 2.61 -9.01
C HIS A 12 5.76 3.90 -8.16
N VAL A 13 5.15 4.96 -8.69
CA VAL A 13 4.99 6.29 -8.09
C VAL A 13 3.52 6.72 -8.17
N ALA A 14 3.14 7.72 -7.38
CA ALA A 14 1.84 8.37 -7.47
C ALA A 14 1.73 9.24 -8.74
N PRO A 15 0.51 9.64 -9.14
CA PRO A 15 0.32 10.67 -10.16
C PRO A 15 1.06 11.98 -9.83
N ARG A 16 1.35 12.81 -10.84
CA ARG A 16 2.03 14.10 -10.64
C ARG A 16 1.27 14.98 -9.65
N CYS A 17 2.03 15.63 -8.76
CA CYS A 17 1.52 16.52 -7.72
C CYS A 17 0.55 15.86 -6.71
N ARG A 18 0.55 14.53 -6.63
CA ARG A 18 -0.26 13.78 -5.66
C ARG A 18 0.62 12.85 -4.84
N GLU A 19 0.17 12.57 -3.63
CA GLU A 19 0.63 11.44 -2.84
C GLU A 19 -0.50 10.41 -2.75
N LEU A 20 -0.14 9.13 -2.79
CA LEU A 20 -1.07 8.01 -2.80
C LEU A 20 -0.73 7.04 -1.67
N LEU A 21 -1.71 6.69 -0.84
CA LEU A 21 -1.63 5.54 0.05
C LEU A 21 -2.16 4.31 -0.66
N HIS A 22 -1.28 3.33 -0.81
CA HIS A 22 -1.64 1.94 -1.11
C HIS A 22 -1.94 1.24 0.22
N ILE A 23 -3.16 0.74 0.37
CA ILE A 23 -3.60 0.11 1.61
C ILE A 23 -4.09 -1.31 1.29
N LEU A 24 -3.41 -2.32 1.82
CA LEU A 24 -3.91 -3.70 1.85
C LEU A 24 -4.66 -3.90 3.15
N VAL A 25 -5.97 -4.13 3.07
CA VAL A 25 -6.82 -4.43 4.21
C VAL A 25 -6.85 -5.94 4.41
N HIS A 26 -6.16 -6.44 5.44
CA HIS A 26 -6.09 -7.87 5.73
C HIS A 26 -7.39 -8.35 6.38
N GLY A 27 -7.80 -7.71 7.47
CA GLY A 27 -8.92 -8.15 8.28
C GLY A 27 -9.15 -7.27 9.50
N ALA A 28 -10.21 -7.59 10.24
CA ALA A 28 -10.52 -6.96 11.51
C ALA A 28 -10.80 -8.04 12.57
N ALA A 29 -10.71 -7.65 13.84
CA ALA A 29 -11.05 -8.50 14.96
C ALA A 29 -11.90 -7.76 15.99
N ASN A 30 -12.68 -8.54 16.76
CA ASN A 30 -13.48 -8.05 17.88
C ASN A 30 -14.52 -6.98 17.48
N LEU A 31 -15.05 -7.05 16.26
CA LEU A 31 -16.15 -6.17 15.86
C LEU A 31 -17.44 -6.55 16.61
N PRO A 32 -18.33 -5.58 16.90
CA PRO A 32 -19.54 -5.86 17.65
C PRO A 32 -20.53 -6.70 16.83
N ASN A 33 -21.47 -7.36 17.48
CA ASN A 33 -22.66 -7.86 16.77
C ASN A 33 -23.62 -6.72 16.46
N ILE A 34 -24.37 -6.82 15.35
CA ILE A 34 -25.40 -5.84 14.97
C ILE A 34 -26.78 -6.47 15.19
N GLY A 35 -27.36 -6.21 16.36
CA GLY A 35 -28.65 -6.77 16.74
C GLY A 35 -28.62 -8.31 16.74
N ASN A 36 -29.63 -8.92 16.12
CA ASN A 36 -29.81 -10.38 16.10
C ASN A 36 -29.38 -11.02 14.77
N ARG A 37 -28.64 -10.31 13.91
CA ARG A 37 -28.18 -10.86 12.63
C ARG A 37 -26.66 -10.99 12.62
N LEU A 38 -26.18 -11.79 11.68
CA LEU A 38 -24.77 -11.82 11.36
C LEU A 38 -24.36 -10.45 10.77
N PRO A 39 -23.34 -9.80 11.33
CA PRO A 39 -22.90 -8.52 10.82
C PRO A 39 -22.21 -8.69 9.46
N GLN A 40 -22.34 -7.68 8.61
CA GLN A 40 -21.71 -7.63 7.28
C GLN A 40 -20.91 -6.34 7.22
N TYR A 41 -19.60 -6.44 7.13
CA TYR A 41 -18.71 -5.29 7.21
C TYR A 41 -17.89 -5.12 5.95
N TYR A 42 -17.71 -3.86 5.55
CA TYR A 42 -16.72 -3.46 4.57
C TYR A 42 -15.89 -2.30 5.12
N VAL A 43 -14.73 -2.09 4.50
CA VAL A 43 -13.80 -1.03 4.87
C VAL A 43 -13.70 -0.03 3.73
N THR A 44 -13.70 1.25 4.07
CA THR A 44 -13.31 2.34 3.17
C THR A 44 -12.36 3.27 3.90
N ALA A 45 -11.59 4.06 3.17
CA ALA A 45 -10.67 5.04 3.74
C ALA A 45 -10.83 6.37 3.00
N GLN A 46 -10.70 7.46 3.74
CA GLN A 46 -10.83 8.82 3.21
C GLN A 46 -9.82 9.76 3.88
N SER A 47 -9.40 10.83 3.19
CA SER A 47 -8.64 11.92 3.81
C SER A 47 -9.51 12.76 4.77
N HIS A 48 -8.88 13.46 5.72
CA HIS A 48 -9.60 14.37 6.63
C HIS A 48 -10.33 15.48 5.88
N THR A 49 -9.72 16.08 4.86
CA THR A 49 -10.33 17.16 4.06
C THR A 49 -11.50 16.67 3.20
N THR A 50 -11.45 15.43 2.69
CA THR A 50 -12.62 14.83 2.01
C THR A 50 -13.76 14.56 2.98
N VAL A 51 -13.48 14.07 4.19
CA VAL A 51 -14.51 13.90 5.23
C VAL A 51 -15.12 15.23 5.67
N ALA A 52 -14.34 16.31 5.66
CA ALA A 52 -14.81 17.68 5.94
C ALA A 52 -15.60 18.31 4.78
N GLY A 53 -15.65 17.67 3.60
CA GLY A 53 -16.31 18.18 2.40
C GLY A 53 -15.55 19.31 1.70
N GLU A 54 -14.28 19.50 2.02
CA GLU A 54 -13.41 20.53 1.44
C GLU A 54 -12.75 20.09 0.13
N ASP A 55 -12.70 18.78 -0.12
CA ASP A 55 -12.08 18.20 -1.31
C ASP A 55 -12.87 17.00 -1.84
N ASN A 56 -13.36 17.10 -3.09
CA ASN A 56 -14.15 16.06 -3.77
C ASN A 56 -13.32 15.31 -4.84
N VAL A 57 -12.01 15.52 -4.91
CA VAL A 57 -11.15 14.96 -5.97
C VAL A 57 -10.56 13.60 -5.57
N GLU A 58 -10.74 13.17 -4.33
CA GLU A 58 -10.23 11.88 -3.84
C GLU A 58 -10.91 10.68 -4.50
N THR A 59 -10.12 9.69 -4.91
CA THR A 59 -10.63 8.42 -5.42
C THR A 59 -11.00 7.51 -4.26
N ILE A 60 -12.27 7.53 -3.85
CA ILE A 60 -12.76 6.66 -2.77
C ILE A 60 -13.01 5.27 -3.34
N ASN A 61 -12.39 4.26 -2.73
CA ASN A 61 -12.77 2.86 -2.91
C ASN A 61 -13.01 2.16 -1.57
N ALA A 62 -13.63 1.00 -1.66
CA ALA A 62 -14.05 0.19 -0.53
C ALA A 62 -13.78 -1.28 -0.84
N THR A 63 -13.59 -2.07 0.21
CA THR A 63 -13.57 -3.53 0.09
C THR A 63 -14.96 -4.08 -0.20
N ASN A 64 -15.07 -5.34 -0.61
CA ASN A 64 -16.33 -6.06 -0.52
C ASN A 64 -16.77 -6.23 0.94
N TYR A 65 -18.06 -6.48 1.15
CA TYR A 65 -18.55 -6.82 2.48
C TYR A 65 -18.23 -8.27 2.81
N VAL A 66 -17.93 -8.54 4.09
CA VAL A 66 -17.66 -9.87 4.62
C VAL A 66 -18.45 -10.06 5.91
N GLU A 67 -18.95 -11.28 6.12
CA GLU A 67 -19.75 -11.62 7.28
C GLU A 67 -18.91 -11.95 8.53
N GLY A 68 -19.45 -11.60 9.69
CA GLY A 68 -18.90 -11.99 11.00
C GLY A 68 -18.17 -10.88 11.74
N ILE A 69 -17.80 -11.19 12.99
CA ILE A 69 -17.16 -10.25 13.93
C ILE A 69 -15.63 -10.19 13.78
N SER A 70 -15.06 -11.02 12.91
CA SER A 70 -13.63 -11.05 12.60
C SER A 70 -13.41 -11.30 11.10
N PRO A 71 -13.89 -10.39 10.25
CA PRO A 71 -13.84 -10.54 8.79
C PRO A 71 -12.39 -10.49 8.27
N GLN A 72 -12.15 -11.19 7.18
CA GLN A 72 -10.91 -11.13 6.39
C GLN A 72 -11.25 -10.67 4.98
N TRP A 73 -10.58 -9.62 4.51
CA TRP A 73 -10.80 -9.06 3.18
C TRP A 73 -9.64 -9.41 2.24
N ASN A 74 -8.40 -9.14 2.66
CA ASN A 74 -7.21 -9.23 1.80
C ASN A 74 -7.37 -8.43 0.49
N GLU A 75 -7.98 -7.25 0.59
CA GLU A 75 -8.31 -6.39 -0.55
C GLU A 75 -7.54 -5.07 -0.49
N MET A 76 -7.21 -4.54 -1.68
CA MET A 76 -6.50 -3.27 -1.82
C MET A 76 -7.48 -2.11 -1.95
N ILE A 77 -7.29 -1.09 -1.10
CA ILE A 77 -7.93 0.22 -1.21
C ILE A 77 -6.87 1.32 -1.38
N TYR A 78 -7.30 2.48 -1.84
CA TYR A 78 -6.46 3.62 -2.21
C TYR A 78 -7.05 4.90 -1.63
N VAL A 79 -6.16 5.78 -1.20
CA VAL A 79 -6.49 7.14 -0.79
C VAL A 79 -5.43 8.05 -1.38
N ASP A 80 -5.83 9.12 -2.03
CA ASP A 80 -4.90 10.02 -2.69
C ASP A 80 -5.19 11.48 -2.38
N ILE A 81 -4.13 12.24 -2.14
CA ILE A 81 -4.20 13.64 -1.74
C ILE A 81 -3.28 14.48 -2.61
N SER A 82 -3.50 15.79 -2.59
CA SER A 82 -2.57 16.73 -3.20
C SER A 82 -1.27 16.81 -2.37
N GLU A 83 -0.12 16.86 -3.03
CA GLU A 83 1.20 16.80 -2.39
C GLU A 83 1.44 17.95 -1.40
N ASP A 84 0.86 19.12 -1.65
CA ASP A 84 0.90 20.30 -0.78
C ASP A 84 0.19 20.10 0.58
N LYS A 85 -0.78 19.17 0.65
CA LYS A 85 -1.52 18.85 1.87
C LYS A 85 -0.85 17.78 2.74
N SER A 86 0.19 17.10 2.23
CA SER A 86 0.81 15.93 2.87
C SER A 86 1.28 16.11 4.32
N GLN A 87 1.59 17.35 4.74
CA GLN A 87 2.05 17.67 6.09
C GLN A 87 0.93 17.84 7.12
N SER A 88 -0.25 18.26 6.68
CA SER A 88 -1.41 18.53 7.55
C SER A 88 -2.50 17.48 7.46
N GLU A 89 -2.47 16.66 6.41
CA GLU A 89 -3.52 15.67 6.13
C GLU A 89 -3.35 14.38 6.96
N GLY A 90 -4.45 13.66 7.11
CA GLY A 90 -4.47 12.30 7.64
C GLY A 90 -5.48 11.45 6.89
N VAL A 91 -5.40 10.14 7.09
CA VAL A 91 -6.35 9.17 6.57
C VAL A 91 -7.22 8.63 7.70
N ILE A 92 -8.51 8.53 7.44
CA ILE A 92 -9.52 7.94 8.31
C ILE A 92 -10.02 6.67 7.67
N PHE A 93 -9.84 5.54 8.35
CA PHE A 93 -10.42 4.25 7.96
C PHE A 93 -11.78 4.12 8.61
N PHE A 94 -12.80 3.75 7.85
CA PHE A 94 -14.13 3.46 8.32
C PHE A 94 -14.46 1.99 8.13
N ILE A 95 -14.89 1.32 9.20
CA ILE A 95 -15.59 0.04 9.11
C ILE A 95 -17.08 0.34 9.17
N ILE A 96 -17.79 -0.07 8.12
CA ILE A 96 -19.19 0.24 7.91
C ILE A 96 -19.97 -1.05 7.85
N ASP A 97 -21.11 -1.08 8.52
CA ASP A 97 -22.08 -2.16 8.36
C ASP A 97 -22.85 -2.00 7.05
N GLU A 98 -22.77 -3.01 6.19
CA GLU A 98 -23.32 -2.98 4.84
C GLU A 98 -24.84 -2.80 4.84
N VAL A 99 -25.55 -3.49 5.74
CA VAL A 99 -27.01 -3.50 5.75
C VAL A 99 -27.58 -2.17 6.26
N SER A 100 -27.05 -1.63 7.36
CA SER A 100 -27.55 -0.39 7.97
C SER A 100 -26.85 0.86 7.44
N LYS A 101 -25.75 0.71 6.71
CA LYS A 101 -24.86 1.79 6.25
C LYS A 101 -24.32 2.67 7.39
N LYS A 102 -24.32 2.15 8.63
CA LYS A 102 -23.81 2.87 9.80
C LYS A 102 -22.31 2.64 9.97
N LYS A 103 -21.59 3.72 10.27
CA LYS A 103 -20.20 3.67 10.71
C LYS A 103 -20.13 2.99 12.07
N ILE A 104 -19.33 1.92 12.15
CA ILE A 104 -19.15 1.12 13.36
C ILE A 104 -17.93 1.58 14.14
N VAL A 105 -16.82 1.74 13.43
CA VAL A 105 -15.57 2.23 14.01
C VAL A 105 -14.82 3.05 12.96
N GLU A 106 -14.07 4.03 13.46
CA GLU A 106 -13.17 4.84 12.66
C GLU A 106 -11.76 4.84 13.28
N TYR A 107 -10.73 4.72 12.45
CA TYR A 107 -9.33 4.77 12.86
C TYR A 107 -8.62 5.90 12.14
N HIS A 108 -7.76 6.62 12.85
CA HIS A 108 -7.08 7.81 12.34
C HIS A 108 -5.58 7.56 12.23
N LEU A 109 -4.98 7.95 11.12
CA LEU A 109 -3.55 7.86 10.89
C LEU A 109 -3.05 9.13 10.19
N LEU A 110 -2.03 9.77 10.75
CA LEU A 110 -1.48 10.99 10.13
C LEU A 110 -0.59 10.64 8.95
N TRP A 111 -0.75 11.36 7.85
CA TRP A 111 -0.04 11.10 6.60
C TRP A 111 1.48 11.27 6.76
N ARG A 112 1.87 12.31 7.51
CA ARG A 112 3.27 12.64 7.83
C ARG A 112 4.02 11.55 8.61
N TRP A 113 3.34 10.59 9.23
CA TRP A 113 4.00 9.49 9.95
C TRP A 113 4.58 8.43 9.02
N LEU A 114 4.15 8.41 7.76
CA LEU A 114 4.57 7.42 6.78
C LEU A 114 5.71 7.98 5.93
N ALA A 115 6.85 7.29 5.93
CA ALA A 115 7.94 7.57 5.01
C ALA A 115 7.55 7.10 3.59
N PRO A 116 7.86 7.89 2.55
CA PRO A 116 7.63 7.49 1.17
C PRO A 116 8.32 6.16 0.83
N PHE A 117 7.61 5.27 0.15
CA PHE A 117 8.08 3.98 -0.36
C PHE A 117 8.53 2.96 0.70
N TYR A 118 8.13 3.16 1.96
CA TYR A 118 8.25 2.15 3.00
C TYR A 118 6.93 1.42 3.20
N GLU A 119 7.00 0.12 3.44
CA GLU A 119 5.85 -0.70 3.81
C GLU A 119 5.71 -0.75 5.33
N TYR A 120 4.50 -0.48 5.81
CA TYR A 120 4.14 -0.51 7.22
C TYR A 120 3.05 -1.54 7.44
N HIS A 121 3.23 -2.43 8.41
CA HIS A 121 2.18 -3.35 8.86
C HIS A 121 1.63 -2.86 10.19
N LEU A 122 0.38 -2.41 10.19
CA LEU A 122 -0.24 -1.74 11.33
C LEU A 122 -1.37 -2.59 11.91
N ASN A 123 -1.43 -2.59 13.24
CA ASN A 123 -2.57 -3.03 14.03
C ASN A 123 -3.24 -1.78 14.63
N LEU A 124 -4.27 -1.28 13.97
CA LEU A 124 -5.02 -0.10 14.42
C LEU A 124 -6.06 -0.55 15.44
N GLN A 125 -5.94 -0.05 16.67
CA GLN A 125 -6.82 -0.45 17.78
C GLN A 125 -7.70 0.72 18.23
N LYS A 126 -8.95 0.41 18.59
CA LYS A 126 -9.88 1.39 19.16
C LYS A 126 -10.82 0.71 20.15
N THR A 127 -10.99 1.32 21.32
CA THR A 127 -11.97 0.87 22.31
C THR A 127 -13.31 1.55 22.04
N LEU A 128 -14.35 0.75 21.85
CA LEU A 128 -15.70 1.25 21.63
C LEU A 128 -16.30 1.75 22.96
N PRO A 129 -16.74 3.02 23.08
CA PRO A 129 -17.30 3.54 24.32
C PRO A 129 -18.55 2.79 24.81
N GLN A 130 -19.35 2.24 23.88
CA GLN A 130 -20.62 1.61 24.20
C GLN A 130 -20.45 0.21 24.80
N THR A 131 -19.41 -0.52 24.41
CA THR A 131 -19.21 -1.94 24.80
C THR A 131 -17.94 -2.16 25.60
N SER A 132 -17.05 -1.17 25.70
CA SER A 132 -15.68 -1.29 26.23
C SER A 132 -14.82 -2.34 25.51
N GLN A 133 -15.27 -2.82 24.36
CA GLN A 133 -14.55 -3.79 23.55
C GLN A 133 -13.50 -3.08 22.69
N THR A 134 -12.29 -3.65 22.64
CA THR A 134 -11.22 -3.14 21.77
C THR A 134 -11.27 -3.86 20.43
N THR A 135 -11.59 -3.12 19.38
CA THR A 135 -11.59 -3.57 18.00
C THR A 135 -10.21 -3.39 17.39
N CYS A 136 -9.85 -4.26 16.46
CA CYS A 136 -8.59 -4.18 15.72
C CYS A 136 -8.85 -4.16 14.21
N LEU A 137 -8.08 -3.37 13.47
CA LEU A 137 -7.99 -3.38 12.02
C LEU A 137 -6.53 -3.61 11.60
N TYR A 138 -6.31 -4.65 10.80
CA TYR A 138 -4.98 -5.04 10.33
C TYR A 138 -4.78 -4.59 8.88
N VAL A 139 -3.78 -3.73 8.64
CA VAL A 139 -3.51 -3.15 7.32
C VAL A 139 -2.02 -3.14 7.01
N SER A 140 -1.66 -3.38 5.75
CA SER A 140 -0.36 -2.93 5.22
C SER A 140 -0.54 -1.62 4.48
N ILE A 141 0.32 -0.64 4.72
CA ILE A 141 0.25 0.67 4.08
C ILE A 141 1.59 1.02 3.46
N MET A 142 1.55 1.53 2.23
CA MET A 142 2.69 2.15 1.57
C MET A 142 2.30 3.51 1.03
N LYS A 143 3.05 4.54 1.43
CA LYS A 143 2.93 5.88 0.87
C LYS A 143 3.76 6.01 -0.39
N LYS A 144 3.16 6.40 -1.51
CA LYS A 144 3.84 6.70 -2.77
C LYS A 144 3.79 8.18 -3.05
N GLN A 145 4.94 8.74 -3.42
CA GLN A 145 5.05 10.11 -3.91
C GLN A 145 5.05 10.14 -5.43
N SER A 146 4.85 11.34 -6.00
CA SER A 146 4.90 11.61 -7.43
C SER A 146 6.29 11.38 -8.06
N SER A 147 7.33 11.29 -7.22
CA SER A 147 8.70 11.00 -7.62
C SER A 147 9.42 10.10 -6.61
N LEU A 148 10.42 9.35 -7.08
CA LEU A 148 11.30 8.59 -6.21
C LEU A 148 12.31 9.54 -5.55
N SER A 149 12.52 9.40 -4.24
CA SER A 149 13.54 10.17 -3.54
C SER A 149 14.92 9.86 -4.13
N LYS A 150 15.66 10.90 -4.50
CA LYS A 150 17.04 10.79 -4.99
C LYS A 150 18.05 10.54 -3.86
N GLU A 151 17.66 10.78 -2.61
CA GLU A 151 18.60 10.88 -1.48
C GLU A 151 18.96 9.53 -0.85
N ASN A 152 18.41 8.41 -1.32
CA ASN A 152 18.76 7.07 -0.85
C ASN A 152 18.75 6.02 -1.97
N ILE A 153 19.04 6.43 -3.22
CA ILE A 153 19.16 5.48 -4.32
C ILE A 153 20.44 4.65 -4.11
N ARG A 154 20.27 3.45 -3.55
CA ARG A 154 21.29 2.40 -3.63
C ARG A 154 21.30 1.89 -5.06
N TYR A 155 22.41 2.08 -5.74
CA TYR A 155 22.61 1.54 -7.07
C TYR A 155 22.94 0.07 -6.92
N PHE A 156 21.98 -0.78 -7.23
CA PHE A 156 22.22 -2.21 -7.34
C PHE A 156 22.77 -2.52 -8.73
N GLY A 157 23.86 -3.28 -8.80
CA GLY A 157 24.35 -3.86 -10.04
C GLY A 157 23.74 -5.24 -10.23
N LEU A 158 23.56 -5.68 -11.47
CA LEU A 158 23.37 -7.09 -11.78
C LEU A 158 24.66 -7.57 -12.44
N GLU A 159 25.40 -8.42 -11.75
CA GLU A 159 26.51 -9.13 -12.38
C GLU A 159 25.98 -10.46 -12.92
N ALA A 160 26.29 -10.74 -14.19
CA ALA A 160 25.96 -11.99 -14.84
C ALA A 160 27.25 -12.62 -15.38
N LEU A 161 27.60 -13.80 -14.87
CA LEU A 161 28.65 -14.62 -15.44
C LEU A 161 28.04 -15.52 -16.53
N LEU A 162 28.45 -15.25 -17.75
CA LEU A 162 28.10 -16.05 -18.92
C LEU A 162 29.16 -17.14 -19.10
N ASN A 163 28.77 -18.40 -18.97
CA ASN A 163 29.68 -19.53 -19.20
C ASN A 163 29.49 -20.10 -20.62
N GLY A 164 30.59 -20.52 -21.26
CA GLY A 164 30.54 -21.23 -22.55
C GLY A 164 30.57 -20.38 -23.82
N PHE A 165 31.06 -19.14 -23.77
CA PHE A 165 31.22 -18.28 -24.95
C PHE A 165 32.56 -18.43 -25.68
N ASP A 166 33.48 -19.25 -25.16
CA ASP A 166 34.74 -19.59 -25.84
C ASP A 166 34.54 -20.52 -27.04
N VAL A 167 33.33 -21.06 -27.22
CA VAL A 167 32.96 -21.96 -28.33
C VAL A 167 31.71 -21.38 -29.03
N PRO A 168 31.63 -21.41 -30.38
CA PRO A 168 30.45 -20.92 -31.08
C PRO A 168 29.19 -21.65 -30.61
N ILE A 169 28.17 -20.87 -30.20
CA ILE A 169 26.90 -21.41 -29.74
C ILE A 169 26.21 -22.08 -30.93
N THR A 170 26.28 -23.41 -30.99
CA THR A 170 25.52 -24.20 -31.97
C THR A 170 24.05 -24.25 -31.54
N ASN A 171 23.13 -24.04 -32.49
CA ASN A 171 21.68 -24.02 -32.28
C ASN A 171 21.19 -25.34 -31.65
N SER A 172 21.14 -25.41 -30.32
CA SER A 172 20.39 -26.37 -29.48
C SER A 172 20.83 -26.40 -28.01
N GLN A 173 21.90 -25.71 -27.61
CA GLN A 173 22.33 -25.70 -26.21
C GLN A 173 21.62 -24.62 -25.39
N SER A 174 21.01 -25.03 -24.27
CA SER A 174 20.53 -24.10 -23.25
C SER A 174 21.74 -23.46 -22.54
N SER A 175 21.92 -22.15 -22.70
CA SER A 175 22.92 -21.39 -21.96
C SER A 175 22.47 -21.14 -20.53
N TYR A 176 23.36 -21.38 -19.57
CA TYR A 176 23.12 -21.06 -18.16
C TYR A 176 23.86 -19.79 -17.80
N VAL A 177 23.18 -18.92 -17.06
CA VAL A 177 23.74 -17.67 -16.54
C VAL A 177 23.69 -17.71 -15.03
N ILE A 178 24.83 -17.47 -14.39
CA ILE A 178 24.86 -17.24 -12.94
C ILE A 178 24.79 -15.73 -12.77
N ALA A 179 23.69 -15.23 -12.19
CA ALA A 179 23.52 -13.82 -11.91
C ALA A 179 23.48 -13.57 -10.41
N ARG A 180 24.10 -12.47 -9.97
CA ARG A 180 24.00 -11.98 -8.59
C ARG A 180 23.68 -10.49 -8.57
N ILE A 181 22.87 -10.10 -7.57
CA ILE A 181 22.62 -8.70 -7.27
C ILE A 181 23.78 -8.16 -6.44
N VAL A 182 24.41 -7.10 -6.93
CA VAL A 182 25.50 -6.39 -6.27
C VAL A 182 24.93 -5.18 -5.55
N PRO A 183 24.99 -5.10 -4.21
CA PRO A 183 24.29 -4.07 -3.43
C PRO A 183 24.90 -2.67 -3.53
N ASP A 184 26.16 -2.55 -3.94
CA ASP A 184 26.85 -1.28 -4.18
C ASP A 184 27.58 -1.33 -5.53
N TYR A 185 26.84 -0.98 -6.58
CA TYR A 185 27.36 -0.92 -7.94
C TYR A 185 28.55 0.03 -8.07
N LYS A 186 28.58 1.15 -7.33
CA LYS A 186 29.63 2.17 -7.49
C LYS A 186 30.98 1.64 -7.00
N SER A 187 31.00 1.04 -5.82
CA SER A 187 32.20 0.39 -5.28
C SER A 187 32.61 -0.81 -6.13
N TYR A 188 31.63 -1.62 -6.57
CA TYR A 188 31.88 -2.79 -7.39
C TYR A 188 32.52 -2.46 -8.74
N ARG A 189 32.02 -1.40 -9.41
CA ARG A 189 32.59 -0.92 -10.67
C ARG A 189 34.06 -0.56 -10.53
N HIS A 190 34.43 0.11 -9.44
CA HIS A 190 35.83 0.48 -9.21
C HIS A 190 36.75 -0.74 -9.07
N VAL A 191 36.26 -1.83 -8.46
CA VAL A 191 36.98 -3.11 -8.37
C VAL A 191 37.16 -3.74 -9.76
N LEU A 192 36.12 -3.72 -10.60
CA LEU A 192 36.22 -4.23 -11.97
C LEU A 192 37.25 -3.44 -12.80
N ASP A 193 37.25 -2.11 -12.68
CA ASP A 193 38.17 -1.22 -13.42
C ASP A 193 39.64 -1.34 -12.94
N THR A 194 39.92 -1.98 -11.79
CA THR A 194 41.26 -2.10 -11.21
C THR A 194 41.83 -3.52 -11.20
N CYS A 195 40.98 -4.54 -11.35
CA CYS A 195 41.38 -5.95 -11.28
C CYS A 195 41.34 -6.68 -12.65
N PHE A 196 40.83 -6.02 -13.70
CA PHE A 196 40.84 -6.49 -15.08
C PHE A 196 41.46 -5.42 -15.99
#